data_AF-A0A7C3RM15-F1
#
_entry.id   AF-A0A7C3RM15-F1
#
_cell.length_a   1.000
_cell.length_b   1.000
_cell.length_c   1.000
_cell.angle_alpha   90.00
_cell.angle_beta   90.00
_cell.angle_gamma   90.00
#
_symmetry.space_group_name_H-M   'P 1'
#
loop_
_entity.id
_entity.type
_entity.pdbx_description
1 polymer ?
#
loop_
_entity_poly.entity_id
_entity_poly.type
_entity_poly.pdbx_seq_one_letter_code
_entity_poly.pdbx_strand_id
1 'polypeptide(L)'
;MNTLYPSSKITPRIITSGSRHSILLSDVIFKVRSEEPIEFIDLTDQINRHLLEHGIRNGTATVFSRHTTAAIKINEAEELLLEDFKQMLRRLCPVEHDYHHNDMSRRKPPIAPDERPNAHSHCMHLLLSTSETIPVVESRLALGTWQRIFMVELDGPREREVHLRCHSYVSSGFELEIPANGNGHGSRSSGSTEPYSNSAK
;
A
#
# COMPACT_ATOMS: atom_id res chain seq x y z
N MET A 1 -20.31 6.01 -6.79
CA MET A 1 -20.45 4.94 -7.80
C MET A 1 -19.05 4.51 -8.20
N ASN A 2 -18.53 3.43 -7.61
CA ASN A 2 -17.18 2.93 -7.92
C ASN A 2 -17.26 1.92 -9.05
N THR A 3 -16.69 2.27 -10.19
CA THR A 3 -16.57 1.42 -11.37
C THR A 3 -15.33 0.54 -11.22
N LEU A 4 -15.53 -0.76 -11.01
CA LEU A 4 -14.48 -1.79 -11.04
C LEU A 4 -14.27 -2.27 -12.49
N TYR A 5 -13.09 -2.06 -13.07
CA TYR A 5 -12.63 -2.63 -14.35
C TYR A 5 -11.08 -2.69 -14.39
N PRO A 6 -10.47 -3.59 -15.19
CA PRO A 6 -10.33 -5.03 -14.97
C PRO A 6 -8.88 -5.43 -14.58
N SER A 7 -8.78 -6.44 -13.71
CA SER A 7 -7.76 -7.49 -13.66
C SER A 7 -6.34 -7.13 -14.16
N SER A 8 -5.44 -6.78 -13.23
CA SER A 8 -4.02 -7.00 -13.43
C SER A 8 -3.78 -8.51 -13.57
N LYS A 9 -3.24 -8.93 -14.71
CA LYS A 9 -2.79 -10.32 -14.94
C LYS A 9 -1.72 -10.68 -13.92
N ILE A 10 -2.11 -11.23 -12.79
CA ILE A 10 -1.21 -11.88 -11.84
C ILE A 10 -0.76 -13.17 -12.51
N THR A 11 0.52 -13.23 -12.86
CA THR A 11 1.14 -14.48 -13.30
C THR A 11 1.91 -15.02 -12.11
N PRO A 12 1.39 -16.00 -11.35
CA PRO A 12 2.18 -16.67 -10.33
C PRO A 12 3.34 -17.39 -11.03
N ARG A 13 4.54 -16.80 -10.99
CA ARG A 13 5.76 -17.46 -11.43
C ARG A 13 6.40 -18.15 -10.24
N ILE A 14 6.18 -19.45 -10.13
CA ILE A 14 6.96 -20.31 -9.26
C ILE A 14 8.30 -20.56 -9.97
N ILE A 15 9.39 -19.96 -9.49
CA ILE A 15 10.74 -20.26 -9.95
C ILE A 15 11.30 -21.34 -9.02
N THR A 16 11.40 -22.57 -9.51
CA THR A 16 12.04 -23.68 -8.79
C THR A 16 13.35 -24.05 -9.51
N SER A 17 14.48 -23.68 -8.91
CA SER A 17 15.77 -24.30 -9.25
C SER A 17 16.39 -24.88 -7.99
N GLY A 18 16.23 -26.19 -7.77
CA GLY A 18 16.95 -26.95 -6.75
C GLY A 18 16.69 -26.59 -5.27
N SER A 19 15.88 -25.59 -4.94
CA SER A 19 15.58 -25.16 -3.57
C SER A 19 14.29 -25.79 -3.02
N ARG A 20 14.29 -26.18 -1.74
CA ARG A 20 13.09 -26.58 -0.96
C ARG A 20 12.11 -25.43 -0.65
N HIS A 21 12.31 -24.29 -1.31
CA HIS A 21 11.57 -23.06 -1.07
C HIS A 21 11.18 -22.48 -2.42
N SER A 22 9.90 -22.17 -2.59
CA SER A 22 9.36 -21.35 -3.67
C SER A 22 9.02 -19.96 -3.14
N ILE A 23 9.09 -18.97 -4.04
CA ILE A 23 8.68 -17.60 -3.74
C ILE A 23 7.41 -17.32 -4.54
N LEU A 24 6.37 -16.86 -3.84
CA LEU A 24 5.17 -16.30 -4.47
C LEU A 24 5.35 -14.79 -4.60
N LEU A 25 5.11 -14.26 -5.79
CA LEU A 25 5.18 -12.84 -6.10
C LEU A 25 3.78 -12.32 -6.46
N SER A 26 3.44 -11.15 -5.94
CA SER A 26 2.24 -10.42 -6.33
C SER A 26 2.56 -8.94 -6.51
N ASP A 27 2.09 -8.36 -7.61
CA ASP A 27 2.33 -6.98 -8.01
C ASP A 27 1.00 -6.33 -8.42
N VAL A 28 0.68 -5.17 -7.85
CA VAL A 28 -0.53 -4.40 -8.20
C VAL A 28 -0.26 -2.90 -8.10
N ILE A 29 -0.98 -2.11 -8.90
CA ILE A 29 -0.99 -0.65 -8.78
C ILE A 29 -2.36 -0.24 -8.24
N PHE A 30 -2.37 0.47 -7.12
CA PHE A 30 -3.55 1.14 -6.60
C PHE A 30 -3.65 2.54 -7.17
N LYS A 31 -4.82 2.86 -7.73
CA LYS A 31 -5.20 4.23 -8.07
C LYS A 31 -5.82 4.87 -6.84
N VAL A 32 -5.25 5.99 -6.40
CA VAL A 32 -5.64 6.69 -5.19
C VAL A 32 -5.95 8.13 -5.56
N ARG A 33 -7.16 8.60 -5.27
CA ARG A 33 -7.56 9.97 -5.56
C ARG A 33 -7.47 10.81 -4.29
N SER A 34 -6.76 11.93 -4.37
CA SER A 34 -6.73 12.97 -3.36
C SER A 34 -7.72 14.09 -3.69
N GLU A 35 -8.22 14.73 -2.64
CA GLU A 35 -9.14 15.87 -2.68
C GLU A 35 -8.50 17.14 -2.11
N GLU A 36 -7.47 17.01 -1.27
CA GLU A 36 -6.80 18.12 -0.61
C GLU A 36 -5.35 18.33 -1.11
N PRO A 37 -4.78 19.55 -1.00
CA PRO A 37 -3.39 19.81 -1.38
C PRO A 37 -2.36 18.95 -0.64
N ILE A 38 -2.57 18.75 0.67
CA ILE A 38 -1.82 17.81 1.50
C ILE A 38 -2.82 16.89 2.18
N GLU A 39 -2.73 15.59 1.90
CA GLU A 39 -3.69 14.60 2.36
C GLU A 39 -3.00 13.30 2.77
N PHE A 40 -3.42 12.72 3.89
CA PHE A 40 -2.96 11.41 4.35
C PHE A 40 -4.06 10.39 4.06
N ILE A 41 -3.83 9.54 3.05
CA ILE A 41 -4.80 8.53 2.61
C ILE A 41 -4.34 7.16 3.11
N ASP A 42 -5.10 6.57 4.04
CA ASP A 42 -4.77 5.27 4.64
C ASP A 42 -4.96 4.12 3.62
N LEU A 43 -3.88 3.38 3.39
CA LEU A 43 -3.81 2.23 2.49
C LEU A 43 -3.82 0.89 3.23
N THR A 44 -3.78 0.90 4.57
CA THR A 44 -3.48 -0.28 5.39
C THR A 44 -4.46 -1.43 5.13
N ASP A 45 -5.76 -1.15 5.15
CA ASP A 45 -6.79 -2.17 5.02
C ASP A 45 -6.91 -2.68 3.59
N GLN A 46 -6.66 -1.82 2.60
CA GLN A 46 -6.59 -2.20 1.19
C GLN A 46 -5.42 -3.16 0.94
N ILE A 47 -4.24 -2.88 1.52
CA ILE A 47 -3.07 -3.75 1.40
C ILE A 47 -3.32 -5.09 2.11
N ASN A 48 -3.83 -5.08 3.35
CA ASN A 48 -4.14 -6.33 4.07
C ASN A 48 -5.12 -7.22 3.31
N ARG A 49 -6.14 -6.61 2.68
CA ARG A 49 -7.08 -7.35 1.82
C ARG A 49 -6.37 -7.98 0.63
N HIS A 50 -5.50 -7.24 -0.04
CA HIS A 50 -4.69 -7.76 -1.16
C HIS A 50 -3.81 -8.93 -0.73
N LEU A 51 -3.14 -8.85 0.43
CA LEU A 51 -2.31 -9.92 0.98
C LEU A 51 -3.11 -11.22 1.17
N LEU A 52 -4.30 -11.11 1.76
CA LEU A 52 -5.20 -12.23 2.02
C LEU A 52 -5.71 -12.87 0.71
N GLU A 53 -6.23 -12.05 -0.22
CA GLU A 53 -6.80 -12.51 -1.49
C GLU A 53 -5.78 -13.21 -2.40
N HIS A 54 -4.50 -12.87 -2.27
CA HIS A 54 -3.43 -13.40 -3.11
C HIS A 54 -2.53 -14.43 -2.42
N GLY A 55 -2.91 -14.89 -1.22
CA GLY A 55 -2.17 -15.93 -0.51
C GLY A 55 -0.76 -15.53 -0.09
N ILE A 56 -0.49 -14.22 0.06
CA ILE A 56 0.80 -13.74 0.58
C ILE A 56 0.77 -13.95 2.10
N ARG A 57 1.36 -15.04 2.60
CA ARG A 57 1.27 -15.41 4.02
C ARG A 57 2.43 -14.88 4.85
N ASN A 58 3.66 -15.17 4.44
CA ASN A 58 4.85 -14.83 5.23
C ASN A 58 5.95 -14.30 4.31
N GLY A 59 6.36 -13.04 4.50
CA GLY A 59 7.38 -12.40 3.68
C GLY A 59 7.40 -10.88 3.82
N THR A 60 7.35 -10.14 2.71
CA THR A 60 7.43 -8.67 2.72
C THR A 60 6.48 -8.03 1.72
N ALA A 61 5.99 -6.85 2.07
CA ALA A 61 5.23 -5.96 1.21
C ALA A 61 5.96 -4.62 1.07
N THR A 62 6.31 -4.24 -0.15
CA THR A 62 6.85 -2.92 -0.48
C THR A 62 5.75 -2.07 -1.09
N VAL A 63 5.49 -0.92 -0.47
CA VAL A 63 4.54 0.08 -0.93
C VAL A 63 5.34 1.25 -1.47
N PHE A 64 5.18 1.58 -2.75
CA PHE A 64 6.02 2.52 -3.48
C PHE A 64 5.17 3.56 -4.21
N SER A 65 5.39 4.84 -3.94
CA SER A 65 4.79 5.93 -4.71
C SER A 65 5.50 6.09 -6.05
N ARG A 66 4.74 6.13 -7.14
CA ARG A 66 5.28 6.40 -8.49
C ARG A 66 5.40 7.90 -8.80
N HIS A 67 5.34 8.76 -7.79
CA HIS A 67 5.22 10.21 -7.91
C HIS A 67 6.29 10.92 -7.10
N THR A 68 6.76 12.05 -7.61
CA THR A 68 7.76 12.92 -6.94
C THR A 68 7.11 13.98 -6.04
N THR A 69 5.78 13.98 -5.95
CA THR A 69 4.95 14.87 -5.13
C THR A 69 3.85 14.10 -4.38
N ALA A 70 4.02 12.79 -4.19
CA ALA A 70 3.26 12.00 -3.24
C ALA A 70 4.20 10.98 -2.59
N ALA A 71 4.19 10.86 -1.27
CA ALA A 71 5.10 10.02 -0.50
C ALA A 71 4.37 8.82 0.13
N ILE A 72 5.12 7.86 0.66
CA ILE A 72 4.59 6.77 1.49
C ILE A 72 5.16 6.92 2.90
N LYS A 73 4.29 6.90 3.92
CA LYS A 73 4.73 6.90 5.33
C LYS A 73 3.90 6.04 6.24
N ILE A 74 4.56 5.59 7.31
CA ILE A 74 3.94 4.85 8.41
C ILE A 74 3.83 5.78 9.61
N ASN A 75 2.61 5.96 10.12
CA ASN A 75 2.36 6.72 11.35
C ASN A 75 1.00 6.34 11.95
N GLU A 76 0.54 7.10 12.95
CA GLU A 76 -0.76 6.93 13.58
C GLU A 76 -1.90 7.62 12.80
N ALA A 77 -3.04 6.94 12.71
CA ALA A 77 -4.27 7.45 12.10
C ALA A 77 -5.13 8.20 13.13
N GLU A 78 -4.58 9.26 13.69
CA GLU A 78 -5.28 10.18 14.58
C GLU A 78 -5.45 11.54 13.89
N GLU A 79 -6.67 12.06 13.86
CA GLU A 79 -7.06 13.18 13.01
C GLU A 79 -6.27 14.47 13.32
N LEU A 80 -6.08 14.80 14.59
CA LEU A 80 -5.38 16.02 15.00
C LEU A 80 -3.88 15.91 14.71
N LEU A 81 -3.28 14.75 14.92
CA LEU A 81 -1.88 14.49 14.58
C LEU A 81 -1.63 14.61 13.08
N LEU A 82 -2.54 14.13 12.25
CA LEU A 82 -2.44 14.29 10.79
C LEU A 82 -2.53 15.77 10.39
N GLU A 83 -3.35 16.58 11.07
CA GLU A 83 -3.37 18.03 10.85
C GLU A 83 -2.07 18.70 11.33
N ASP A 84 -1.49 18.28 12.45
CA ASP A 84 -0.19 18.75 12.92
C ASP A 84 0.91 18.48 11.88
N PHE A 85 0.89 17.31 11.24
CA PHE A 85 1.81 16.99 10.16
C PHE A 85 1.60 17.88 8.92
N LYS A 86 0.36 18.14 8.52
CA LYS A 86 0.08 19.08 7.42
C LYS A 86 0.62 20.48 7.73
N GLN A 87 0.40 20.98 8.95
CA GLN A 87 0.93 22.28 9.40
C GLN A 87 2.45 22.28 9.47
N MET A 88 3.08 21.20 9.92
CA MET A 88 4.53 21.04 9.91
C MET A 88 5.08 21.12 8.48
N LEU A 89 4.50 20.37 7.53
CA LEU A 89 4.94 20.37 6.13
C LEU A 89 4.81 21.76 5.49
N ARG A 90 3.68 22.46 5.69
CA ARG A 90 3.49 23.85 5.23
C ARG A 90 4.54 24.81 5.78
N ARG A 91 4.95 24.64 7.04
CA ARG A 91 6.02 25.46 7.66
C ARG A 91 7.40 25.14 7.11
N LEU A 92 7.70 23.86 6.88
CA LEU A 92 9.00 23.42 6.37
C LEU A 92 9.21 23.76 4.90
N CYS A 93 8.15 23.73 4.10
CA CYS A 93 8.18 24.04 2.68
C CYS A 93 7.00 24.97 2.31
N PRO A 94 7.09 26.26 2.65
CA PRO A 94 6.03 27.22 2.34
C PRO A 94 5.76 27.31 0.84
N VAL A 95 4.50 27.50 0.45
CA VAL A 95 4.09 27.58 -0.97
C VAL A 95 4.60 28.88 -1.60
N GLU A 96 4.69 29.93 -0.80
CA GLU A 96 5.01 31.31 -1.18
C GLU A 96 6.52 31.56 -1.34
N HIS A 97 7.36 30.56 -1.05
CA HIS A 97 8.79 30.71 -1.19
C HIS A 97 9.21 30.81 -2.68
N ASP A 98 10.28 31.55 -2.94
CA ASP A 98 10.77 31.80 -4.30
C ASP A 98 11.58 30.60 -4.83
N TYR A 99 10.85 29.55 -5.23
CA TYR A 99 11.47 28.38 -5.83
C TYR A 99 11.76 28.58 -7.30
N HIS A 100 13.01 28.37 -7.70
CA HIS A 100 13.39 28.38 -9.12
C HIS A 100 12.59 27.39 -9.98
N HIS A 101 12.15 26.27 -9.40
CA HIS A 101 11.33 25.27 -10.12
C HIS A 101 9.94 25.82 -10.51
N ASN A 102 9.43 26.82 -9.81
CA ASN A 102 8.15 27.46 -10.14
C ASN A 102 8.26 28.44 -11.33
N ASP A 103 9.48 28.82 -11.75
CA ASP A 103 9.69 29.63 -12.95
C ASP A 103 9.59 28.77 -14.21
N MET A 104 8.37 28.64 -14.72
CA MET A 104 8.05 27.85 -15.90
C MET A 104 8.76 28.33 -17.17
N SER A 105 9.12 29.62 -17.25
CA SER A 105 9.80 30.20 -18.42
C SER A 105 11.26 29.73 -18.54
N ARG A 106 11.86 29.32 -17.41
CA ARG A 106 13.25 28.83 -17.33
C ARG A 106 13.34 27.30 -17.35
N ARG A 107 12.23 26.58 -17.18
CA ARG A 107 12.20 25.12 -17.20
C ARG A 107 12.47 24.59 -18.63
N LYS A 108 13.22 23.49 -18.71
CA LYS A 108 13.50 22.80 -19.98
C LYS A 108 12.46 21.70 -20.21
N PRO A 109 11.91 21.55 -21.44
CA PRO A 109 10.98 20.48 -21.78
C PRO A 109 11.54 19.05 -21.60
N PRO A 110 10.67 18.03 -21.43
CA PRO A 110 9.21 18.13 -21.43
C PRO A 110 8.67 18.59 -20.07
N ILE A 111 7.75 19.55 -20.11
CA ILE A 111 6.91 19.96 -18.99
C ILE A 111 5.50 19.47 -19.31
N ALA A 112 4.82 18.84 -18.35
CA ALA A 112 3.45 18.40 -18.56
C ALA A 112 2.56 19.62 -18.88
N PRO A 113 1.60 19.52 -19.82
CA PRO A 113 0.77 20.65 -20.20
C PRO A 113 -0.06 21.25 -19.05
N ASP A 114 -0.37 20.44 -18.04
CA ASP A 114 -1.13 20.75 -16.84
C ASP A 114 -0.24 20.97 -15.60
N GLU A 115 1.07 21.05 -15.78
CA GLU A 115 2.01 21.30 -14.69
C GLU A 115 1.77 22.69 -14.08
N ARG A 116 1.57 22.71 -12.77
CA ARG A 116 1.45 23.93 -11.97
C ARG A 116 2.70 24.12 -11.10
N PRO A 117 2.96 25.34 -10.61
CA PRO A 117 4.00 25.59 -9.61
C PRO A 117 3.83 24.68 -8.37
N ASN A 118 4.71 23.69 -8.21
CA ASN A 118 4.63 22.66 -7.17
C ASN A 118 6.00 22.34 -6.54
N ALA A 119 6.95 23.28 -6.60
CA ALA A 119 8.28 23.09 -6.03
C ALA A 119 8.25 22.73 -4.53
N HIS A 120 7.35 23.36 -3.77
CA HIS A 120 7.14 23.06 -2.35
C HIS A 120 6.78 21.58 -2.13
N SER A 121 5.93 21.00 -2.98
CA SER A 121 5.53 19.59 -2.91
C SER A 121 6.70 18.64 -3.13
N HIS A 122 7.61 18.99 -4.06
CA HIS A 122 8.85 18.23 -4.28
C HIS A 122 9.79 18.32 -3.07
N CYS A 123 9.93 19.50 -2.46
CA CYS A 123 10.71 19.67 -1.23
C CYS A 123 10.13 18.89 -0.06
N MET A 124 8.80 18.89 0.13
CA MET A 124 8.13 18.06 1.14
C MET A 124 8.38 16.58 0.87
N HIS A 125 8.25 16.13 -0.38
CA HIS A 125 8.49 14.73 -0.74
C HIS A 125 9.94 14.32 -0.44
N LEU A 126 10.92 15.20 -0.70
CA LEU A 126 12.33 14.95 -0.40
C LEU A 126 12.59 14.72 1.10
N LEU A 127 11.83 15.38 1.98
CA LEU A 127 11.91 15.19 3.44
C LEU A 127 11.22 13.90 3.91
N LEU A 128 10.29 13.38 3.11
CA LEU A 128 9.57 12.14 3.37
C LEU A 128 10.28 10.96 2.68
N SER A 129 9.54 9.92 2.30
CA SER A 129 10.11 8.77 1.61
C SER A 129 9.20 8.30 0.49
N THR A 130 9.80 7.83 -0.59
CA THR A 130 9.07 7.30 -1.75
C THR A 130 8.43 5.94 -1.47
N SER A 131 8.95 5.17 -0.50
CA SER A 131 8.49 3.82 -0.23
C SER A 131 8.69 3.37 1.20
N GLU A 132 7.90 2.38 1.60
CA GLU A 132 8.03 1.65 2.86
C GLU A 132 8.01 0.14 2.58
N THR A 133 8.85 -0.64 3.26
CA THR A 133 8.85 -2.11 3.17
C THR A 133 8.52 -2.70 4.53
N ILE A 134 7.44 -3.49 4.58
CA ILE A 134 6.84 -3.99 5.81
C ILE A 134 6.88 -5.52 5.79
N PRO A 135 7.27 -6.18 6.90
CA PRO A 135 7.11 -7.63 7.02
C PRO A 135 5.64 -8.03 6.95
N VAL A 136 5.37 -9.19 6.34
CA VAL A 136 4.05 -9.81 6.29
C VAL A 136 4.10 -11.10 7.09
N VAL A 137 3.17 -11.26 8.02
CA VAL A 137 3.02 -12.44 8.88
C VAL A 137 1.55 -12.86 8.87
N GLU A 138 1.30 -14.13 8.58
CA GLU A 138 -0.06 -14.70 8.49
C GLU A 138 -1.03 -13.85 7.65
N SER A 139 -0.56 -13.38 6.49
CA SER A 139 -1.33 -12.56 5.54
C SER A 139 -1.78 -11.20 6.07
N ARG A 140 -1.05 -10.66 7.06
CA ARG A 140 -1.22 -9.29 7.54
C ARG A 140 0.11 -8.57 7.58
N LEU A 141 0.06 -7.26 7.35
CA LEU A 141 1.18 -6.36 7.62
C LEU A 141 1.52 -6.44 9.12
N ALA A 142 2.77 -6.74 9.44
CA ALA A 142 3.26 -6.84 10.81
C ALA A 142 3.57 -5.43 11.39
N LEU A 143 2.51 -4.62 11.50
CA LEU A 143 2.56 -3.26 12.04
C LEU A 143 2.36 -3.27 13.56
N GLY A 144 2.92 -2.28 14.24
CA GLY A 144 2.60 -1.99 15.64
C GLY A 144 1.15 -1.50 15.79
N THR A 145 0.64 -1.50 17.02
CA THR A 145 -0.77 -1.19 17.34
C THR A 145 -1.30 0.08 16.69
N TRP A 146 -0.50 1.14 16.66
CA TRP A 146 -0.86 2.45 16.14
C TRP A 146 -0.37 2.70 14.72
N GLN A 147 0.44 1.81 14.14
CA GLN A 147 1.04 2.03 12.83
C GLN A 147 0.03 1.75 11.71
N ARG A 148 -0.12 2.73 10.83
CA ARG A 148 -0.92 2.69 9.60
C ARG A 148 -0.06 3.19 8.44
N ILE A 149 -0.31 2.68 7.24
CA ILE A 149 0.42 3.06 6.03
C ILE A 149 -0.40 4.10 5.27
N PHE A 150 0.19 5.25 5.01
CA PHE A 150 -0.42 6.33 4.25
C PHE A 150 0.28 6.55 2.92
N MET A 151 -0.50 6.85 1.88
CA MET A 151 -0.04 7.74 0.83
C MET A 151 -0.20 9.17 1.34
N VAL A 152 0.88 9.95 1.31
CA VAL A 152 0.87 11.37 1.65
C VAL A 152 0.87 12.15 0.34
N GLU A 153 -0.28 12.68 -0.07
CA GLU A 153 -0.40 13.65 -1.15
C GLU A 153 0.24 14.97 -0.74
N LEU A 154 0.93 15.64 -1.67
CA LEU A 154 1.62 16.92 -1.42
C LEU A 154 1.37 17.96 -2.53
N ASP A 155 0.74 17.57 -3.64
CA ASP A 155 0.38 18.41 -4.78
C ASP A 155 -1.04 18.07 -5.27
N GLY A 156 -1.98 17.84 -4.34
CA GLY A 156 -3.36 17.48 -4.64
C GLY A 156 -4.27 18.68 -4.97
N PRO A 157 -5.51 18.45 -5.45
CA PRO A 157 -6.13 17.15 -5.71
C PRO A 157 -5.61 16.51 -7.01
N ARG A 158 -5.29 15.21 -6.98
CA ARG A 158 -4.81 14.42 -8.13
C ARG A 158 -5.19 12.95 -8.02
N GLU A 159 -5.19 12.24 -9.15
CA GLU A 159 -5.12 10.77 -9.15
C GLU A 159 -3.65 10.35 -9.09
N ARG A 160 -3.33 9.47 -8.14
CA ARG A 160 -2.00 8.93 -7.89
C ARG A 160 -1.99 7.43 -8.10
N GLU A 161 -0.79 6.91 -8.27
CA GLU A 161 -0.50 5.50 -8.44
C GLU A 161 0.49 5.05 -7.38
N VAL A 162 0.08 4.07 -6.58
CA VAL A 162 0.90 3.43 -5.57
C VAL A 162 1.12 1.98 -6.01
N HIS A 163 2.37 1.59 -6.20
CA HIS A 163 2.75 0.22 -6.53
C HIS A 163 2.94 -0.58 -5.24
N LEU A 164 2.18 -1.66 -5.10
CA LEU A 164 2.38 -2.68 -4.08
C LEU A 164 3.07 -3.89 -4.71
N ARG A 165 4.22 -4.27 -4.15
CA ARG A 165 4.95 -5.50 -4.49
C ARG A 165 5.06 -6.37 -3.25
N CYS A 166 4.62 -7.61 -3.35
CA CYS A 166 4.58 -8.58 -2.26
C CYS A 166 5.37 -9.84 -2.63
N HIS A 167 6.16 -10.32 -1.67
CA HIS A 167 6.95 -11.54 -1.78
C HIS A 167 6.57 -12.43 -0.59
N SER A 168 6.24 -13.70 -0.84
CA SER A 168 5.99 -14.69 0.21
C SER A 168 6.90 -15.89 0.03
N TYR A 169 7.45 -16.38 1.14
CA TYR A 169 8.19 -17.65 1.18
C TYR A 169 7.21 -18.80 1.35
N VAL A 170 7.38 -19.84 0.55
CA VAL A 170 6.57 -21.06 0.59
C VAL A 170 7.52 -22.25 0.72
N SER A 171 7.45 -22.99 1.83
CA SER A 171 8.21 -24.23 1.97
C SER A 171 7.50 -25.35 1.23
N SER A 172 8.22 -26.13 0.44
CA SER A 172 7.68 -27.36 -0.17
C SER A 172 7.27 -28.34 0.93
N GLY A 173 5.96 -28.48 1.16
CA GLY A 173 5.37 -29.29 2.24
C GLY A 173 4.00 -28.79 2.73
N PHE A 174 3.60 -27.56 2.38
CA PHE A 174 2.23 -27.06 2.58
C PHE A 174 1.52 -27.00 1.23
N GLU A 175 0.47 -27.80 1.05
CA GLU A 175 -0.50 -27.59 -0.03
C GLU A 175 -1.22 -26.26 0.21
N LEU A 176 -1.16 -25.36 -0.78
CA LEU A 176 -1.92 -24.12 -0.78
C LEU A 176 -3.38 -24.45 -1.12
N GLU A 177 -4.24 -24.57 -0.10
CA GLU A 177 -5.68 -24.41 -0.31
C GLU A 177 -5.95 -22.92 -0.58
N ILE A 178 -6.02 -22.55 -1.85
CA ILE A 178 -6.58 -21.25 -2.25
C ILE A 178 -8.10 -21.38 -2.08
N PRO A 179 -8.77 -20.59 -1.21
CA PRO A 179 -10.21 -20.67 -1.05
C PRO A 179 -10.88 -20.38 -2.39
N ALA A 180 -11.59 -21.37 -2.93
CA ALA A 180 -12.43 -21.16 -4.10
C ALA A 180 -13.53 -20.17 -3.75
N ASN A 181 -13.72 -19.14 -4.58
CA ASN A 181 -14.84 -18.21 -4.49
C ASN A 181 -16.15 -19.02 -4.44
N GLY A 182 -16.80 -19.02 -3.27
CA GLY A 182 -17.98 -19.84 -3.00
C GLY A 182 -19.22 -19.32 -3.71
N ASN A 183 -19.53 -19.90 -4.86
CA ASN A 183 -20.89 -20.02 -5.38
C ASN A 183 -21.14 -21.52 -5.65
N GLY A 184 -21.81 -22.21 -4.72
CA GLY A 184 -22.15 -23.62 -4.88
C GLY A 184 -22.91 -24.17 -3.68
N HIS A 185 -24.18 -24.46 -3.92
CA HIS A 185 -25.12 -25.12 -3.01
C HIS A 185 -24.73 -26.57 -2.66
N GLY A 186 -25.08 -26.98 -1.43
CA GLY A 186 -25.19 -28.38 -0.98
C GLY A 186 -23.93 -28.91 -0.30
N SER A 187 -23.98 -29.73 0.74
CA SER A 187 -25.08 -30.38 1.47
C SER A 187 -24.52 -30.76 2.85
N ARG A 188 -25.38 -30.82 3.86
CA ARG A 188 -25.03 -31.26 5.22
C ARG A 188 -24.61 -32.73 5.20
N SER A 189 -23.51 -33.06 5.88
CA SER A 189 -23.35 -34.36 6.54
C SER A 189 -22.81 -34.15 7.96
N SER A 190 -23.54 -34.73 8.89
CA SER A 190 -23.33 -34.71 10.34
C SER A 190 -22.14 -35.60 10.73
N GLY A 191 -21.19 -35.04 11.46
CA GLY A 191 -20.14 -35.78 12.17
C GLY A 191 -19.96 -35.18 13.56
N SER A 192 -20.58 -35.81 14.54
CA SER A 192 -20.55 -35.47 15.96
C SER A 192 -19.25 -35.92 16.62
N THR A 193 -18.54 -35.01 17.27
CA THR A 193 -17.75 -35.27 18.48
C THR A 193 -17.63 -33.98 19.30
N GLU A 194 -18.16 -34.01 20.52
CA GLU A 194 -18.13 -32.95 21.54
C GLU A 194 -16.80 -32.92 22.33
N PRO A 195 -16.54 -31.88 23.14
CA PRO A 195 -15.20 -31.33 23.40
C PRO A 195 -14.51 -31.87 24.65
N TYR A 196 -13.18 -31.79 24.65
CA TYR A 196 -12.37 -31.92 25.87
C TYR A 196 -12.51 -30.67 26.75
N SER A 197 -13.21 -30.84 27.87
CA SER A 197 -13.05 -30.02 29.06
C SER A 197 -11.74 -30.37 29.77
N ASN A 198 -10.95 -29.38 30.18
CA ASN A 198 -10.14 -29.56 31.38
C ASN A 198 -10.08 -28.26 32.18
N SER A 199 -10.56 -28.37 33.41
CA SER A 199 -10.61 -27.35 34.44
C SER A 199 -9.34 -27.38 35.30
N ALA A 200 -8.93 -26.18 35.71
CA ALA A 200 -8.30 -25.81 36.98
C ALA A 200 -7.08 -26.61 37.50
N LYS A 201 -5.96 -25.88 37.62
CA LYS A 201 -5.41 -25.46 38.92
C LYS A 201 -4.77 -24.08 38.77
#